data_AF-A0A0F3KWN5-F1
#
_entry.id   AF-A0A0F3KWN5-F1
#
_cell.length_a   1.000
_cell.length_b   1.000
_cell.length_c   1.000
_cell.angle_alpha   90.00
_cell.angle_beta   90.00
_cell.angle_gamma   90.00
#
_symmetry.space_group_name_H-M   'P 1'
#
loop_
_entity.id
_entity.type
_entity.pdbx_description
1 polymer ?
#
loop_
_entity_poly.entity_id
_entity_poly.type
_entity_poly.pdbx_seq_one_letter_code
_entity_poly.pdbx_strand_id
1 'polypeptide(L)' 'MVWGKVHSWTFECLDCEWRTTTMPAGDMLLRGVTHFDTCPACSGENLMRREATDLERLIERILPAKRGAR' A
#
# COMPACT_ATOMS: atom_id res chain seq x y z
N MET A 1 22.34 14.78 8.94
CA MET A 1 21.92 14.09 7.70
C MET A 1 21.02 12.94 8.12
N VAL A 2 19.71 13.09 8.01
CA VAL A 2 18.77 11.98 8.29
C VAL A 2 18.39 11.42 6.93
N TRP A 3 18.88 10.22 6.62
CA TRP A 3 18.50 9.46 5.43
C TRP A 3 16.98 9.24 5.40
N GLY A 4 16.44 9.19 4.17
CA GLY A 4 15.03 9.39 3.82
C GLY A 4 14.00 8.75 4.74
N LYS A 5 12.96 9.53 5.06
CA LYS A 5 11.77 9.05 5.76
C LYS A 5 11.13 7.98 4.87
N VAL A 6 11.15 6.73 5.30
CA VAL A 6 10.56 5.62 4.56
C VAL A 6 9.05 5.79 4.57
N HIS A 7 8.46 6.12 3.42
CA HIS A 7 7.03 6.36 3.31
C HIS A 7 6.29 5.05 3.01
N SER A 8 5.39 4.67 3.90
CA SER A 8 4.42 3.61 3.66
C SER A 8 3.14 4.23 3.11
N TRP A 9 2.53 3.59 2.12
CA TRP A 9 1.29 4.04 1.49
C TRP A 9 0.18 3.02 1.72
N THR A 10 -1.00 3.49 2.07
CA THR A 10 -2.23 2.70 2.12
C THR A 10 -3.04 2.97 0.86
N PHE A 11 -3.43 1.89 0.19
CA PHE A 11 -4.31 1.91 -0.97
C PHE A 11 -5.66 1.35 -0.60
N GLU A 12 -6.73 2.01 -1.03
CA GLU A 12 -8.10 1.61 -0.80
C GLU A 12 -8.90 1.74 -2.10
N CYS A 13 -9.58 0.67 -2.49
CA CYS A 13 -10.48 0.67 -3.64
C CYS A 13 -11.89 1.05 -3.19
N LEU A 14 -12.45 2.08 -3.82
CA LEU A 14 -13.81 2.56 -3.51
C LEU A 14 -14.91 1.71 -4.16
N ASP A 15 -14.56 0.83 -5.11
CA ASP A 15 -15.53 -0.03 -5.80
C ASP A 15 -15.76 -1.37 -5.08
N CYS A 16 -14.71 -1.95 -4.49
CA CYS A 16 -14.75 -3.29 -3.89
C CYS A 16 -14.18 -3.34 -2.46
N GLU A 17 -13.91 -2.19 -1.86
CA GLU A 17 -13.40 -2.04 -0.48
C GLU A 17 -12.05 -2.76 -0.22
N TRP A 18 -11.32 -3.10 -1.29
CA TRP A 18 -10.01 -3.69 -1.15
C TRP A 18 -9.04 -2.69 -0.53
N ARG A 19 -8.33 -3.09 0.52
CA ARG A 19 -7.37 -2.24 1.20
C ARG A 19 -6.05 -2.96 1.42
N THR A 20 -4.95 -2.30 1.10
CA THR A 20 -3.61 -2.81 1.41
C THR A 20 -2.68 -1.70 1.87
N THR A 21 -1.80 -2.01 2.81
CA THR A 21 -0.75 -1.12 3.27
C THR A 21 0.57 -1.63 2.73
N THR A 22 1.28 -0.78 2.02
CA THR A 22 2.60 -1.11 1.48
C THR A 22 3.65 -1.01 2.57
N MET A 23 4.56 -1.98 2.60
CA MET A 23 5.74 -1.90 3.44
C MET A 23 6.54 -0.63 3.10
N PRO A 24 7.28 -0.08 4.07
CA PRO A 24 8.19 1.03 3.82
C PRO A 24 9.23 0.57 2.79
N ALA A 25 8.99 0.92 1.53
CA ALA A 25 9.99 0.82 0.49
C ALA A 25 10.78 2.13 0.53
N GLY A 26 12.08 2.05 0.29
CA GLY A 26 12.91 3.25 0.12
C GLY A 26 12.46 4.06 -1.10
N ASP A 27 13.41 4.66 -1.79
CA ASP A 27 13.14 5.60 -2.89
C ASP A 27 12.50 4.94 -4.14
N MET A 28 12.27 3.62 -4.11
CA MET A 28 11.81 2.85 -5.26
C MET A 28 10.33 2.45 -5.16
N LEU A 29 9.53 2.97 -6.09
CA LEU A 29 8.14 2.56 -6.31
C LEU A 29 8.09 1.38 -7.29
N LEU A 30 7.73 0.20 -6.80
CA LEU A 30 7.51 -1.02 -7.56
C LEU A 30 6.02 -1.15 -7.86
N ARG A 31 5.65 -1.00 -9.14
CA ARG A 31 4.27 -1.20 -9.61
C ARG A 31 3.81 -2.62 -9.27
N GLY A 32 2.61 -2.74 -8.72
CA GLY A 32 2.02 -4.00 -8.23
C GLY A 32 2.55 -4.49 -6.88
N VAL A 33 3.51 -3.80 -6.26
CA VAL A 33 4.10 -4.21 -4.96
C VAL A 33 4.03 -3.08 -3.93
N THR A 34 4.59 -1.92 -4.26
CA THR A 34 4.65 -0.73 -3.41
C THR A 34 3.87 0.44 -4.01
N HIS A 35 3.40 0.30 -5.25
CA HIS A 35 2.49 1.22 -5.92
C HIS A 35 1.43 0.45 -6.72
N PHE A 36 0.16 0.86 -6.64
CA PHE A 36 -0.93 0.26 -7.42
C PHE A 36 -1.61 1.34 -8.24
N ASP A 37 -1.70 1.14 -9.55
CA ASP A 37 -2.43 2.03 -10.47
C ASP A 37 -3.92 1.63 -10.59
N THR A 38 -4.19 0.33 -10.43
CA THR A 38 -5.55 -0.25 -10.44
C THR A 38 -5.71 -1.20 -9.27
N CYS A 39 -6.96 -1.47 -8.90
CA CYS A 39 -7.27 -2.46 -7.88
C CYS A 39 -6.92 -3.87 -8.39
N PRO A 40 -6.09 -4.65 -7.68
CA PRO A 40 -5.77 -6.03 -8.08
C PRO A 40 -6.95 -7.00 -7.88
N ALA A 41 -7.98 -6.62 -7.12
CA ALA A 41 -9.12 -7.48 -6.84
C ALA A 41 -10.23 -7.34 -7.90
N CYS A 42 -10.59 -6.11 -8.28
CA CYS A 42 -11.69 -5.84 -9.22
C CYS A 42 -11.25 -5.21 -10.54
N SER A 43 -9.96 -4.91 -10.72
CA SER A 43 -9.42 -4.14 -11.86
C SER A 43 -10.01 -2.72 -12.00
N GLY A 44 -10.69 -2.20 -10.98
CA GLY A 44 -11.21 -0.84 -10.94
C GLY A 44 -10.09 0.20 -10.85
N GLU A 45 -10.33 1.37 -11.43
CA GLU A 45 -9.40 2.51 -11.44
C GLU A 45 -9.66 3.48 -10.28
N ASN A 46 -10.76 3.29 -9.53
CA ASN A 46 -11.15 4.14 -8.41
C ASN A 46 -10.39 3.76 -7.13
N LEU A 47 -9.08 4.03 -7.15
CA LEU A 47 -8.14 3.69 -6.08
C LEU A 47 -7.68 4.95 -5.34
N MET A 48 -8.00 5.05 -4.05
CA MET A 48 -7.51 6.09 -3.18
C MET A 48 -6.13 5.72 -2.62
N ARG A 49 -5.17 6.65 -2.70
CA ARG A 49 -3.83 6.51 -2.12
C ARG A 49 -3.63 7.53 -1.01
N ARG A 50 -3.19 7.09 0.17
CA ARG A 50 -2.85 7.96 1.30
C ARG A 50 -1.60 7.47 2.03
N GLU A 51 -0.93 8.36 2.75
CA GLU A 51 0.18 7.95 3.62
C GLU A 51 -0.36 7.05 4.74
N ALA A 52 0.32 5.92 4.97
CA ALA A 52 -0.05 4.98 6.00
C ALA A 52 0.15 5.60 7.38
N THR A 53 -0.84 5.43 8.24
CA THR A 53 -0.79 5.85 9.65
C THR A 53 0.20 4.98 10.44
N ASP A 54 0.67 5.46 11.60
CA ASP A 54 1.59 4.69 12.44
C ASP A 54 1.01 3.34 12.88
N LEU A 55 -0.32 3.26 13.08
CA LEU A 55 -1.01 2.01 13.38
C LEU A 55 -0.99 1.06 12.18
N GLU A 56 -1.29 1.53 10.97
CA GLU A 56 -1.25 0.70 9.76
C GLU A 56 0.18 0.19 9.50
N ARG A 57 1.21 1.01 9.75
CA ARG A 57 2.62 0.60 9.68
C ARG A 57 2.94 -0.49 10.71
N LEU A 58 2.46 -0.33 11.94
CA LEU A 58 2.67 -1.31 12.99
C LEU A 58 1.97 -2.63 12.67
N ILE A 59 0.72 -2.58 12.18
CA ILE A 59 -0.05 -3.75 11.77
C ILE A 59 0.68 -4.48 10.64
N GLU A 60 1.11 -3.80 9.58
CA GLU A 60 1.82 -4.45 8.46
C GLU A 60 3.14 -5.09 8.92
N ARG A 61 3.79 -4.55 9.96
CA ARG A 61 5.00 -5.13 10.55
C ARG A 61 4.73 -6.40 11.36
N ILE A 62 3.56 -6.53 11.98
CA ILE A 62 3.21 -7.66 12.88
C ILE A 62 2.40 -8.72 12.13
N LEU A 63 1.48 -8.30 11.28
CA LEU A 63 0.54 -9.10 10.50
C LEU A 63 0.61 -8.63 9.04
N PRO A 64 1.64 -9.04 8.28
CA PRO A 64 1.75 -8.64 6.89
C PRO A 64 0.51 -9.12 6.13
N ALA A 65 -0.22 -8.19 5.53
CA ALA A 65 -1.37 -8.55 4.72
C ALA A 65 -0.88 -9.42 3.55
N LYS A 66 -1.48 -10.60 3.35
CA LYS A 66 -1.17 -11.41 2.17
C LYS A 66 -1.55 -10.58 0.94
N ARG A 67 -0.54 -10.09 0.21
CA ARG A 67 -0.70 -9.39 -1.06
C ARG A 67 -1.13 -10.41 -2.11
N GLY A 68 -2.41 -10.73 -2.10
CA GLY A 68 -3.07 -11.50 -3.15
C GLY A 68 -3.21 -10.62 -4.37
N ALA A 69 -2.14 -10.44 -5.12
CA ALA A 69 -2.23 -10.16 -6.54
C ALA A 69 -2.45 -11.53 -7.20
N ARG A 70 -3.65 -11.76 -7.74
CA ARG A 70 -3.93 -12.90 -8.61
C ARG A 70 -3.70 -12.47 -10.05
#